data_AF-A0A7J8FY61-F1
#
_entry.id   AF-A0A7J8FY61-F1
#
_cell.length_a   1.000
_cell.length_b   1.000
_cell.length_c   1.000
_cell.angle_alpha   90.00
_cell.angle_beta   90.00
_cell.angle_gamma   90.00
#
_symmetry.space_group_name_H-M   'P 1'
#
loop_
_entity.id
_entity.type
_entity.pdbx_description
1 polymer ?
#
loop_
_entity_poly.entity_id
_entity_poly.type
_entity_poly.pdbx_seq_one_letter_code
_entity_poly.pdbx_strand_id
1 'polypeptide(L)'
;MVESMKYPFRQGMRLEVVDKSQVSRTRMAVVDTVIGGRLRLLYEDGDSDDDFWCHMWSPLIHPVGWSRRVGHGIKLSERRSDMAHHPTFRKIYCDAVPYLFKKVRAVYTEGGWFEEGMKLEAIDPLNLGNICVATICKVLLDGYLMICVDGGPSTDGSDWFCYHASSHAIFPATFCQKNDIELTPPKGYETHTFSWDTYLEKTKSKAAPSRLFNMDCPNHGFKVGMKLEAVDLMEPRLICVATVKRVVHRLLSIHFDGWDNEYDQWVDCESPDIYPVGWCELTGYQLQPPVATEPTTPLKAKEATKKKKKQFGKKRKRIPLTKTRPLRQVSKKPLLDEAPKAAEISSGPVPDEIIAVRVKEEHVDAATPDKAPSPELPVSLENIKQETDD
;
A
#
# COMPACT_ATOMS: atom_id res chain seq x y z
N MET A 1 16.07 18.30 -23.18
CA MET A 1 15.67 18.27 -21.76
C MET A 1 14.17 18.52 -21.54
N VAL A 2 13.49 19.39 -22.30
CA VAL A 2 12.05 19.68 -22.08
C VAL A 2 11.10 18.52 -22.48
N GLU A 3 11.54 17.62 -23.38
CA GLU A 3 10.70 16.49 -23.80
C GLU A 3 10.57 15.36 -22.76
N SER A 4 11.51 15.23 -21.80
CA SER A 4 11.51 14.16 -20.79
C SER A 4 10.63 14.43 -19.57
N MET A 5 10.03 15.63 -19.48
CA MET A 5 9.08 16.01 -18.41
C MET A 5 7.61 15.91 -18.85
N LYS A 6 7.34 15.27 -19.99
CA LYS A 6 5.98 14.97 -20.43
C LYS A 6 5.51 13.68 -19.77
N TYR A 7 4.53 13.81 -18.90
CA TYR A 7 3.92 12.69 -18.19
C TYR A 7 2.65 12.23 -18.92
N PRO A 8 2.41 10.92 -19.03
CA PRO A 8 1.33 10.42 -19.86
C PRO A 8 -0.02 10.38 -19.12
N PHE A 9 -0.01 10.33 -17.79
CA PHE A 9 -1.19 10.56 -16.96
C PHE A 9 -1.61 12.04 -17.02
N ARG A 10 -2.91 12.28 -17.09
CA ARG A 10 -3.51 13.62 -17.17
C ARG A 10 -4.64 13.76 -16.18
N GLN A 11 -4.87 15.01 -15.76
CA GLN A 11 -6.01 15.38 -14.94
C GLN A 11 -7.32 14.85 -15.55
N GLY A 12 -8.18 14.28 -14.70
CA GLY A 12 -9.47 13.69 -15.06
C GLY A 12 -9.41 12.23 -15.52
N MET A 13 -8.22 11.62 -15.61
CA MET A 13 -8.10 10.18 -15.83
C MET A 13 -8.53 9.40 -14.58
N ARG A 14 -9.31 8.34 -14.77
CA ARG A 14 -9.85 7.47 -13.71
C ARG A 14 -9.02 6.20 -13.58
N LEU A 15 -8.81 5.74 -12.36
CA LEU A 15 -8.07 4.52 -12.07
C LEU A 15 -8.55 3.88 -10.77
N GLU A 16 -8.08 2.65 -10.51
CA GLU A 16 -8.26 1.97 -9.24
C GLU A 16 -6.99 2.15 -8.39
N VAL A 17 -7.14 2.55 -7.12
CA VAL A 17 -6.02 2.69 -6.19
C VAL A 17 -6.37 2.03 -4.87
N VAL A 18 -5.39 1.55 -4.10
CA VAL A 18 -5.62 1.03 -2.75
C VAL A 18 -6.44 2.01 -1.89
N ASP A 19 -7.39 1.49 -1.11
CA ASP A 19 -8.16 2.29 -0.15
C ASP A 19 -7.34 2.48 1.12
N LYS A 20 -6.86 3.70 1.38
CA LYS A 20 -6.05 4.01 2.58
C LYS A 20 -6.76 3.72 3.90
N SER A 21 -8.10 3.66 3.90
CA SER A 21 -8.90 3.32 5.08
C SER A 21 -9.09 1.80 5.26
N GLN A 22 -8.86 1.02 4.19
CA GLN A 22 -8.98 -0.44 4.18
C GLN A 22 -8.12 -1.02 3.05
N VAL A 23 -6.87 -1.37 3.38
CA VAL A 23 -5.85 -1.77 2.39
C VAL A 23 -6.16 -3.07 1.63
N SER A 24 -7.13 -3.86 2.10
CA SER A 24 -7.56 -5.11 1.47
C SER A 24 -8.43 -4.94 0.22
N ARG A 25 -8.76 -3.69 -0.13
CA ARG A 25 -9.52 -3.37 -1.34
C ARG A 25 -8.96 -2.15 -2.06
N THR A 26 -9.29 -2.04 -3.33
CA THR A 26 -9.12 -0.82 -4.11
C THR A 26 -10.37 0.05 -4.04
N ARG A 27 -10.22 1.30 -4.45
CA ARG A 27 -11.26 2.33 -4.55
C ARG A 27 -11.03 3.13 -5.83
N MET A 28 -12.12 3.57 -6.45
CA MET A 28 -12.04 4.40 -7.65
C MET A 28 -11.49 5.79 -7.28
N ALA A 29 -10.57 6.29 -8.08
CA ALA A 29 -10.01 7.62 -7.93
C ALA A 29 -9.79 8.30 -9.28
N VAL A 30 -9.70 9.63 -9.25
CA VAL A 30 -9.45 10.49 -10.41
C VAL A 30 -8.15 11.23 -10.20
N VAL A 31 -7.32 11.30 -11.25
CA VAL A 31 -6.12 12.14 -11.27
C VAL A 31 -6.53 13.60 -11.19
N ASP A 32 -6.18 14.27 -10.10
CA ASP A 32 -6.42 15.70 -9.91
C ASP A 32 -5.21 16.52 -10.38
N THR A 33 -4.01 16.15 -9.93
CA THR A 33 -2.81 16.93 -10.19
C THR A 33 -1.64 16.01 -10.56
N VAL A 34 -0.76 16.46 -11.47
CA VAL A 34 0.48 15.76 -11.85
C VAL A 34 1.67 16.70 -11.70
N ILE A 35 2.65 16.34 -10.86
CA ILE A 35 3.86 17.14 -10.60
C ILE A 35 5.06 16.21 -10.57
N GLY A 36 6.05 16.41 -11.44
CA GLY A 36 7.27 15.59 -11.44
C GLY A 36 7.04 14.10 -11.73
N GLY A 37 5.86 13.70 -12.20
CA GLY A 37 5.44 12.32 -12.35
C GLY A 37 4.72 11.73 -11.12
N ARG A 38 4.62 12.49 -10.03
CA ARG A 38 3.73 12.20 -8.90
C ARG A 38 2.30 12.60 -9.24
N LEU A 39 1.36 11.77 -8.83
CA LEU A 39 -0.07 11.94 -9.02
C LEU A 39 -0.69 12.28 -7.66
N ARG A 40 -1.50 13.33 -7.65
CA ARG A 40 -2.52 13.54 -6.61
C ARG A 40 -3.81 12.93 -7.11
N LEU A 41 -4.31 11.93 -6.40
CA LEU A 41 -5.55 11.25 -6.72
C LEU A 41 -6.64 11.67 -5.73
N LEU A 42 -7.86 11.89 -6.22
CA LEU A 42 -9.04 12.14 -5.40
C LEU A 42 -9.97 10.93 -5.51
N TYR A 43 -10.38 10.36 -4.39
CA TYR A 43 -11.36 9.28 -4.40
C TYR A 43 -12.71 9.75 -4.93
N GLU A 44 -13.37 8.94 -5.76
CA GLU A 44 -14.60 9.38 -6.43
C GLU A 44 -15.73 9.72 -5.45
N ASP A 45 -15.89 8.89 -4.43
CA ASP A 45 -16.88 9.01 -3.36
C ASP A 45 -16.32 9.70 -2.10
N GLY A 46 -15.15 10.34 -2.19
CA GLY A 46 -14.52 11.08 -1.10
C GLY A 46 -14.76 12.60 -1.21
N ASP A 47 -14.40 13.32 -0.15
CA ASP A 47 -14.34 14.79 -0.16
C ASP A 47 -13.04 15.28 -0.83
N SER A 48 -12.92 16.60 -1.07
CA SER A 48 -11.75 17.20 -1.75
C SER A 48 -10.41 17.02 -1.05
N ASP A 49 -10.46 16.73 0.25
CA ASP A 49 -9.30 16.53 1.13
C ASP A 49 -8.98 15.04 1.33
N ASP A 50 -9.86 14.14 0.85
CA ASP A 50 -9.64 12.70 0.86
C ASP A 50 -8.77 12.29 -0.34
N ASP A 51 -7.52 12.73 -0.33
CA ASP A 51 -6.56 12.51 -1.41
C ASP A 51 -5.61 11.32 -1.16
N PHE A 52 -4.90 10.93 -2.22
CA PHE A 52 -3.87 9.89 -2.21
C PHE A 52 -2.73 10.31 -3.14
N TRP A 53 -1.53 10.46 -2.60
CA TRP A 53 -0.33 10.84 -3.35
C TRP A 53 0.53 9.62 -3.66
N CYS A 54 0.97 9.48 -4.91
CA CYS A 54 1.88 8.40 -5.31
C CYS A 54 2.61 8.75 -6.61
N HIS A 55 3.71 8.05 -6.92
CA HIS A 55 4.30 8.13 -8.25
C HIS A 55 3.44 7.38 -9.29
N MET A 56 3.48 7.79 -10.57
CA MET A 56 2.76 7.10 -11.66
C MET A 56 3.19 5.64 -11.92
N TRP A 57 4.29 5.21 -11.31
CA TRP A 57 4.78 3.82 -11.34
C TRP A 57 4.54 3.09 -10.02
N SER A 58 3.78 3.70 -9.10
CA SER A 58 3.42 3.06 -7.85
C SER A 58 2.73 1.72 -8.11
N PRO A 59 3.08 0.66 -7.36
CA PRO A 59 2.40 -0.62 -7.46
C PRO A 59 0.96 -0.59 -6.92
N LEU A 60 0.55 0.52 -6.29
CA LEU A 60 -0.74 0.69 -5.63
C LEU A 60 -1.85 1.22 -6.56
N ILE A 61 -1.50 1.60 -7.80
CA ILE A 61 -2.45 2.10 -8.80
C ILE A 61 -2.59 1.11 -9.96
N HIS A 62 -3.82 0.97 -10.46
CA HIS A 62 -4.18 -0.01 -11.47
C HIS A 62 -5.22 0.54 -12.46
N PRO A 63 -5.26 0.02 -13.71
CA PRO A 63 -6.29 0.43 -14.67
C PRO A 63 -7.68 -0.03 -14.21
N VAL A 64 -8.71 0.71 -14.63
CA VAL A 64 -10.11 0.36 -14.36
C VAL A 64 -10.42 -1.06 -14.84
N GLY A 65 -11.07 -1.84 -13.99
CA GLY A 65 -11.36 -3.26 -14.17
C GLY A 65 -10.26 -4.20 -13.67
N TRP A 66 -9.11 -3.71 -13.19
CA TRP A 66 -8.02 -4.56 -12.68
C TRP A 66 -8.48 -5.44 -11.52
N SER A 67 -9.13 -4.87 -10.50
CA SER A 67 -9.47 -5.62 -9.29
C SER A 67 -10.40 -6.80 -9.61
N ARG A 68 -11.42 -6.55 -10.43
CA ARG A 68 -12.33 -7.60 -10.91
C ARG A 68 -11.59 -8.66 -11.73
N ARG A 69 -10.66 -8.25 -12.60
CA ARG A 69 -9.90 -9.18 -13.45
C ARG A 69 -9.00 -10.08 -12.60
N VAL A 70 -8.29 -9.54 -11.61
CA VAL A 70 -7.35 -10.33 -10.82
C VAL A 70 -7.99 -11.05 -9.63
N GLY A 71 -9.21 -10.67 -9.24
CA GLY A 71 -9.91 -11.21 -8.07
C GLY A 71 -9.63 -10.48 -6.76
N HIS A 72 -9.14 -9.23 -6.85
CA HIS A 72 -8.92 -8.33 -5.72
C HIS A 72 -10.23 -7.63 -5.30
N GLY A 73 -10.37 -7.32 -4.02
CA GLY A 73 -11.52 -6.56 -3.50
C GLY A 73 -11.57 -5.14 -4.09
N ILE A 74 -12.77 -4.65 -4.40
CA ILE A 74 -13.00 -3.27 -4.84
C ILE A 74 -14.18 -2.69 -4.09
N LYS A 75 -14.04 -1.47 -3.58
CA LYS A 75 -15.12 -0.72 -2.94
C LYS A 75 -16.19 -0.43 -3.99
N LEU A 76 -17.38 -0.98 -3.80
CA LEU A 76 -18.54 -0.63 -4.61
C LEU A 76 -19.06 0.72 -4.15
N SER A 77 -19.07 1.72 -5.03
CA SER A 77 -19.72 2.99 -4.71
C SER A 77 -21.23 2.85 -4.89
N GLU A 78 -21.99 3.17 -3.84
CA GLU A 78 -23.46 3.24 -3.90
C GLU A 78 -23.96 4.50 -4.62
N ARG A 79 -23.11 5.53 -4.75
CA ARG A 79 -23.39 6.76 -5.48
C ARG A 79 -22.35 6.95 -6.58
N ARG A 80 -22.79 7.05 -7.84
CA ARG A 80 -21.94 7.68 -8.87
C ARG A 80 -21.80 9.15 -8.52
N SER A 81 -20.70 9.51 -7.89
CA SER A 81 -20.30 10.91 -7.77
C SER A 81 -20.19 11.48 -9.18
N ASP A 82 -20.86 12.60 -9.42
CA ASP A 82 -20.95 13.18 -10.76
C ASP A 82 -19.70 14.01 -11.10
N MET A 83 -18.53 13.39 -10.91
CA MET A 83 -17.23 14.02 -11.18
C MET A 83 -17.06 14.39 -12.65
N ALA A 84 -17.82 13.76 -13.56
CA ALA A 84 -17.87 14.10 -14.97
C ALA A 84 -18.31 15.57 -15.20
N HIS A 85 -19.18 16.11 -14.34
CA HIS A 85 -19.68 17.48 -14.45
C HIS A 85 -18.87 18.50 -13.62
N HIS A 86 -17.90 18.04 -12.82
CA HIS A 86 -17.05 18.91 -12.01
C HIS A 86 -16.24 19.87 -12.91
N PRO A 87 -16.23 21.19 -12.62
CA PRO A 87 -15.60 22.20 -13.48
C PRO A 87 -14.15 21.87 -13.87
N THR A 88 -13.39 21.25 -12.95
CA THR A 88 -11.99 20.84 -13.15
C THR A 88 -11.82 19.73 -14.20
N PHE A 89 -12.79 18.81 -14.36
CA PHE A 89 -12.66 17.62 -15.21
C PHE A 89 -13.42 17.72 -16.54
N ARG A 90 -14.12 18.83 -16.80
CA ARG A 90 -14.96 19.02 -18.00
C ARG A 90 -14.25 18.83 -19.34
N LYS A 91 -12.92 18.90 -19.39
CA LYS A 91 -12.13 18.74 -20.61
C LYS A 91 -11.74 17.29 -20.92
N ILE A 92 -11.50 16.48 -19.90
CA ILE A 92 -11.05 15.08 -20.01
C ILE A 92 -11.60 14.35 -18.79
N TYR A 93 -12.54 13.43 -19.00
CA TYR A 93 -13.00 12.48 -17.99
C TYR A 93 -13.08 11.10 -18.64
N CYS A 94 -12.07 10.27 -18.41
CA CYS A 94 -11.93 8.98 -19.09
C CYS A 94 -11.13 8.00 -18.23
N ASP A 95 -11.26 6.71 -18.51
CA ASP A 95 -10.46 5.70 -17.83
C ASP A 95 -9.01 5.75 -18.30
N ALA A 96 -8.06 5.69 -17.36
CA ALA A 96 -6.65 5.58 -17.66
C ALA A 96 -6.39 4.26 -18.40
N VAL A 97 -5.80 4.34 -19.59
CA VAL A 97 -5.57 3.18 -20.44
C VAL A 97 -4.47 2.27 -19.87
N PRO A 98 -4.60 0.93 -19.95
CA PRO A 98 -3.70 0.00 -19.26
C PRO A 98 -2.20 0.14 -19.55
N TYR A 99 -1.83 0.60 -20.75
CA TYR A 99 -0.42 0.77 -21.12
C TYR A 99 0.30 1.92 -20.40
N LEU A 100 -0.45 2.80 -19.70
CA LEU A 100 0.11 3.88 -18.88
C LEU A 100 0.76 3.37 -17.59
N PHE A 101 0.29 2.23 -17.10
CA PHE A 101 0.72 1.66 -15.83
C PHE A 101 2.05 0.92 -16.01
N LYS A 102 2.89 0.97 -14.98
CA LYS A 102 4.15 0.22 -14.97
C LYS A 102 3.85 -1.26 -15.13
N LYS A 103 4.37 -1.87 -16.20
CA LYS A 103 4.23 -3.31 -16.41
C LYS A 103 4.96 -4.06 -15.32
N VAL A 104 4.27 -5.00 -14.71
CA VAL A 104 4.83 -5.89 -13.71
C VAL A 104 5.65 -6.97 -14.41
N ARG A 105 6.72 -7.43 -13.75
CA ARG A 105 7.61 -8.47 -14.28
C ARG A 105 6.82 -9.78 -14.44
N ALA A 106 6.94 -10.41 -15.60
CA ALA A 106 6.45 -11.77 -15.79
C ALA A 106 7.22 -12.73 -14.88
N VAL A 107 6.49 -13.53 -14.10
CA VAL A 107 7.10 -14.53 -13.20
C VAL A 107 6.93 -15.91 -13.83
N TYR A 108 8.05 -16.58 -14.09
CA TYR A 108 8.09 -17.95 -14.55
C TYR A 108 8.60 -18.81 -13.41
N THR A 109 7.83 -19.80 -12.98
CA THR A 109 8.27 -20.75 -11.96
C THR A 109 8.31 -22.15 -12.51
N GLU A 110 9.48 -22.78 -12.43
CA GLU A 110 9.60 -24.22 -12.54
C GLU A 110 9.10 -24.86 -11.23
N GLY A 111 8.12 -25.76 -11.33
CA GLY A 111 7.50 -26.42 -10.18
C GLY A 111 6.28 -25.69 -9.61
N GLY A 112 5.99 -25.91 -8.32
CA GLY A 112 4.82 -25.33 -7.65
C GLY A 112 4.90 -23.81 -7.47
N TRP A 113 3.76 -23.17 -7.25
CA TRP A 113 3.59 -21.73 -7.03
C TRP A 113 3.46 -21.41 -5.52
N PHE A 114 3.25 -20.14 -5.19
CA PHE A 114 2.79 -19.75 -3.85
C PHE A 114 1.43 -20.37 -3.55
N GLU A 115 1.21 -20.75 -2.30
CA GLU A 115 -0.03 -21.37 -1.82
C GLU A 115 -0.53 -20.65 -0.55
N GLU A 116 -1.84 -20.69 -0.33
CA GLU A 116 -2.45 -20.16 0.89
C GLU A 116 -1.89 -20.86 2.14
N GLY A 117 -1.61 -20.09 3.18
CA GLY A 117 -1.01 -20.56 4.42
C GLY A 117 0.52 -20.64 4.40
N MET A 118 1.18 -20.42 3.25
CA MET A 118 2.63 -20.28 3.22
C MET A 118 3.08 -19.03 4.00
N LYS A 119 4.16 -19.17 4.76
CA LYS A 119 4.76 -18.09 5.56
C LYS A 119 5.96 -17.45 4.89
N LEU A 120 6.13 -16.15 5.09
CA LEU A 120 7.21 -15.35 4.54
C LEU A 120 7.51 -14.14 5.44
N GLU A 121 8.47 -13.31 5.05
CA GLU A 121 8.73 -11.99 5.65
C GLU A 121 8.26 -10.89 4.69
N ALA A 122 7.66 -9.82 5.18
CA ALA A 122 7.19 -8.72 4.32
C ALA A 122 7.32 -7.36 5.00
N ILE A 123 7.56 -6.31 4.22
CA ILE A 123 7.47 -4.93 4.71
C ILE A 123 6.00 -4.62 5.02
N ASP A 124 5.73 -4.16 6.24
CA ASP A 124 4.39 -3.77 6.66
C ASP A 124 3.98 -2.46 5.96
N PRO A 125 2.95 -2.47 5.10
CA PRO A 125 2.52 -1.24 4.40
C PRO A 125 1.90 -0.20 5.32
N LEU A 126 1.55 -0.56 6.56
CA LEU A 126 1.06 0.36 7.59
C LEU A 126 2.18 0.86 8.51
N ASN A 127 3.39 0.28 8.40
CA ASN A 127 4.59 0.73 9.10
C ASN A 127 5.85 0.27 8.33
N LEU A 128 6.31 1.11 7.40
CA LEU A 128 7.38 0.73 6.47
C LEU A 128 8.77 0.60 7.11
N GLY A 129 8.93 0.95 8.40
CA GLY A 129 10.13 0.66 9.16
C GLY A 129 10.24 -0.81 9.58
N ASN A 130 9.13 -1.55 9.54
CA ASN A 130 9.03 -2.92 10.00
C ASN A 130 9.03 -3.92 8.85
N ILE A 131 9.87 -4.94 8.97
CA ILE A 131 9.73 -6.19 8.22
C ILE A 131 9.15 -7.20 9.20
N CYS A 132 8.00 -7.76 8.86
CA CYS A 132 7.20 -8.59 9.75
C CYS A 132 7.14 -10.04 9.27
N VAL A 133 6.84 -10.95 10.19
CA VAL A 133 6.36 -12.30 9.86
C VAL A 133 4.97 -12.20 9.23
N ALA A 134 4.79 -12.83 8.08
CA ALA A 134 3.59 -12.70 7.27
C ALA A 134 3.12 -14.05 6.70
N THR A 135 1.84 -14.12 6.35
CA THR A 135 1.20 -15.30 5.75
C THR A 135 0.48 -14.95 4.46
N ILE A 136 0.58 -15.83 3.45
CA ILE A 136 -0.22 -15.74 2.22
C ILE A 136 -1.65 -16.14 2.54
N CYS A 137 -2.56 -15.18 2.44
CA CYS A 137 -3.98 -15.39 2.73
C CYS A 137 -4.77 -15.83 1.51
N LYS A 138 -4.40 -15.33 0.33
CA LYS A 138 -5.08 -15.64 -0.93
C LYS A 138 -4.14 -15.47 -2.12
N VAL A 139 -4.20 -16.41 -3.06
CA VAL A 139 -3.50 -16.29 -4.35
C VAL A 139 -4.48 -15.72 -5.38
N LEU A 140 -4.09 -14.62 -6.03
CA LEU A 140 -4.88 -13.95 -7.07
C LEU A 140 -4.32 -14.29 -8.46
N LEU A 141 -5.04 -13.86 -9.50
CA LEU A 141 -4.54 -13.98 -10.88
C LEU A 141 -3.39 -12.99 -11.13
N ASP A 142 -2.70 -13.17 -12.27
CA ASP A 142 -1.60 -12.31 -12.72
C ASP A 142 -0.44 -12.18 -11.71
N GLY A 143 -0.26 -13.17 -10.83
CA GLY A 143 0.84 -13.22 -9.85
C GLY A 143 0.66 -12.37 -8.61
N TYR A 144 -0.54 -11.80 -8.37
CA TYR A 144 -0.84 -11.05 -7.16
C TYR A 144 -1.16 -11.97 -5.97
N LEU A 145 -0.83 -11.51 -4.77
CA LEU A 145 -0.94 -12.25 -3.51
C LEU A 145 -1.55 -11.33 -2.46
N MET A 146 -2.61 -11.79 -1.78
CA MET A 146 -3.06 -11.16 -0.55
C MET A 146 -2.27 -11.74 0.62
N ILE A 147 -1.65 -10.88 1.41
CA ILE A 147 -0.76 -11.21 2.51
C ILE A 147 -1.26 -10.49 3.76
N CYS A 148 -1.12 -11.11 4.93
CA CYS A 148 -1.34 -10.44 6.22
C CYS A 148 -0.08 -10.51 7.09
N VAL A 149 0.05 -9.55 8.01
CA VAL A 149 1.02 -9.62 9.11
C VAL A 149 0.45 -10.56 10.18
N ASP A 150 1.26 -11.52 10.61
CA ASP A 150 0.83 -12.51 11.60
C ASP A 150 0.61 -11.85 12.98
N GLY A 151 -0.56 -12.06 13.56
CA GLY A 151 -0.94 -11.38 14.81
C GLY A 151 -1.41 -9.94 14.62
N GLY A 152 -1.73 -9.55 13.38
CA GLY A 152 -2.39 -8.31 13.02
C GLY A 152 -3.70 -8.07 13.77
N PRO A 153 -4.22 -6.83 13.71
CA PRO A 153 -5.38 -6.42 14.49
C PRO A 153 -6.68 -7.05 14.00
N SER A 154 -6.77 -7.48 12.73
CA SER A 154 -8.01 -8.00 12.18
C SER A 154 -8.05 -9.51 12.04
N THR A 155 -9.25 -10.07 12.18
CA THR A 155 -9.57 -11.47 11.89
C THR A 155 -10.50 -11.63 10.69
N ASP A 156 -11.03 -10.53 10.14
CA ASP A 156 -11.98 -10.52 9.02
C ASP A 156 -11.31 -10.32 7.65
N GLY A 157 -9.99 -10.16 7.62
CA GLY A 157 -9.19 -9.93 6.42
C GLY A 157 -9.20 -8.50 5.88
N SER A 158 -9.73 -7.53 6.65
CA SER A 158 -9.65 -6.11 6.31
C SER A 158 -8.24 -5.52 6.32
N ASP A 159 -7.30 -6.18 6.99
CA ASP A 159 -5.88 -5.81 7.06
C ASP A 159 -4.99 -6.58 6.09
N TRP A 160 -5.58 -7.42 5.21
CA TRP A 160 -4.82 -8.04 4.12
C TRP A 160 -4.34 -6.97 3.15
N PHE A 161 -3.12 -7.07 2.68
CA PHE A 161 -2.56 -6.18 1.67
C PHE A 161 -2.07 -6.98 0.47
N CYS A 162 -2.07 -6.32 -0.69
CA CYS A 162 -1.74 -6.96 -1.96
C CYS A 162 -0.30 -6.65 -2.36
N TYR A 163 0.50 -7.70 -2.56
CA TYR A 163 1.78 -7.62 -3.24
C TYR A 163 1.78 -8.51 -4.47
N HIS A 164 2.51 -8.11 -5.51
CA HIS A 164 2.83 -9.01 -6.61
C HIS A 164 3.98 -9.95 -6.22
N ALA A 165 4.02 -11.17 -6.74
CA ALA A 165 5.07 -12.16 -6.48
C ALA A 165 6.49 -11.67 -6.84
N SER A 166 6.62 -10.69 -7.75
CA SER A 166 7.89 -10.05 -8.09
C SER A 166 8.23 -8.83 -7.22
N SER A 167 7.42 -8.51 -6.22
CA SER A 167 7.64 -7.38 -5.32
C SER A 167 8.93 -7.59 -4.51
N HIS A 168 9.72 -6.54 -4.38
CA HIS A 168 10.92 -6.53 -3.54
C HIS A 168 10.62 -6.17 -2.07
N ALA A 169 9.33 -6.08 -1.72
CA ALA A 169 8.86 -5.88 -0.36
C ALA A 169 8.43 -7.20 0.34
N ILE A 170 8.61 -8.34 -0.33
CA ILE A 170 8.38 -9.69 0.23
C ILE A 170 9.66 -10.51 0.15
N PHE A 171 9.93 -11.30 1.18
CA PHE A 171 11.19 -12.02 1.36
C PHE A 171 10.93 -13.44 1.88
N PRO A 172 11.80 -14.41 1.56
CA PRO A 172 11.69 -15.73 2.16
C PRO A 172 11.91 -15.65 3.68
N ALA A 173 11.27 -16.57 4.43
CA ALA A 173 11.55 -16.74 5.85
C ALA A 173 13.06 -16.84 6.10
N THR A 174 13.54 -16.25 7.21
CA THR A 174 14.96 -16.10 7.61
C THR A 174 15.74 -14.99 6.90
N PHE A 175 15.12 -14.18 6.02
CA PHE A 175 15.81 -13.11 5.32
C PHE A 175 16.38 -12.07 6.29
N CYS A 176 15.59 -11.59 7.25
CA CYS A 176 16.02 -10.61 8.24
C CYS A 176 17.17 -11.14 9.10
N GLN A 177 17.05 -12.37 9.59
CA GLN A 177 18.09 -13.03 10.39
C GLN A 177 19.43 -13.13 9.64
N LYS A 178 19.39 -13.47 8.34
CA LYS A 178 20.61 -13.62 7.52
C LYS A 178 21.29 -12.28 7.18
N ASN A 179 20.57 -11.17 7.31
CA ASN A 179 21.01 -9.84 6.87
C ASN A 179 21.11 -8.82 8.02
N ASP A 180 21.09 -9.29 9.26
CA ASP A 180 21.13 -8.45 10.46
C ASP A 180 20.05 -7.35 10.45
N ILE A 181 18.85 -7.69 10.00
CA ILE A 181 17.67 -6.84 10.09
C ILE A 181 16.82 -7.31 11.27
N GLU A 182 16.32 -6.37 12.06
CA GLU A 182 15.37 -6.67 13.12
C GLU A 182 14.02 -7.09 12.51
N LEU A 183 13.65 -8.34 12.72
CA LEU A 183 12.35 -8.87 12.33
C LEU A 183 11.33 -8.49 13.40
N THR A 184 10.20 -7.91 13.00
CA THR A 184 9.05 -7.72 13.90
C THR A 184 8.33 -9.06 14.06
N PRO A 185 8.38 -9.70 15.24
CA PRO A 185 7.78 -11.00 15.44
C PRO A 185 6.24 -10.89 15.52
N PRO A 186 5.51 -12.00 15.36
CA PRO A 186 4.06 -12.01 15.53
C PRO A 186 3.66 -11.61 16.95
N LYS A 187 2.46 -11.04 17.09
CA LYS A 187 1.93 -10.64 18.41
C LYS A 187 1.99 -11.80 19.43
N GLY A 188 2.62 -11.55 20.58
CA GLY A 188 2.80 -12.53 21.64
C GLY A 188 4.12 -13.31 21.58
N TYR A 189 5.01 -13.00 20.64
CA TYR A 189 6.40 -13.46 20.61
C TYR A 189 7.34 -12.30 20.92
N GLU A 190 8.46 -12.59 21.57
CA GLU A 190 9.50 -11.60 21.84
C GLU A 190 10.61 -11.72 20.79
N THR A 191 11.18 -10.59 20.36
CA THR A 191 12.15 -10.52 19.25
C THR A 191 13.33 -11.46 19.45
N HIS A 192 13.85 -11.55 20.68
CA HIS A 192 15.03 -12.35 21.00
C HIS A 192 14.75 -13.84 21.22
N THR A 193 13.47 -14.25 21.31
CA THR A 193 13.07 -15.66 21.49
C THR A 193 12.39 -16.25 20.25
N PHE A 194 12.04 -15.41 19.29
CA PHE A 194 11.40 -15.85 18.06
C PHE A 194 12.36 -16.71 17.21
N SER A 195 11.88 -17.89 16.80
CA SER A 195 12.57 -18.80 15.88
C SER A 195 11.60 -19.27 14.81
N TRP A 196 12.01 -19.17 13.55
CA TRP A 196 11.22 -19.62 12.40
C TRP A 196 10.87 -21.11 12.49
N ASP A 197 11.80 -21.97 12.89
CA ASP A 197 11.57 -23.42 12.98
C ASP A 197 10.49 -23.74 14.01
N THR A 198 10.62 -23.21 15.23
CA THR A 198 9.62 -23.39 16.29
C THR A 198 8.28 -22.79 15.91
N TYR A 199 8.28 -21.65 15.22
CA TYR A 199 7.05 -20.99 14.78
C TYR A 199 6.31 -21.81 13.72
N LEU A 200 7.03 -22.36 12.73
CA LEU A 200 6.47 -23.21 11.68
C LEU A 200 5.91 -24.52 12.25
N GLU A 201 6.64 -25.16 13.18
CA GLU A 201 6.17 -26.35 13.89
C GLU A 201 4.89 -26.08 14.68
N LYS A 202 4.88 -25.01 15.49
CA LYS A 202 3.73 -24.65 16.34
C LYS A 202 2.50 -24.27 15.53
N THR A 203 2.68 -23.60 14.40
CA THR A 203 1.59 -23.20 13.50
C THR A 203 1.24 -24.27 12.46
N LYS A 204 1.97 -25.39 12.42
CA LYS A 204 1.81 -26.46 11.41
C LYS A 204 1.80 -25.93 9.97
N SER A 205 2.61 -24.90 9.73
CA SER A 205 2.66 -24.18 8.46
C SER A 205 3.97 -24.46 7.73
N LYS A 206 4.07 -24.01 6.47
CA LYS A 206 5.29 -24.14 5.67
C LYS A 206 5.78 -22.75 5.26
N ALA A 207 7.10 -22.56 5.23
CA ALA A 207 7.68 -21.37 4.63
C ALA A 207 7.53 -21.44 3.10
N ALA A 208 7.27 -20.30 2.47
CA ALA A 208 7.30 -20.17 1.03
C ALA A 208 8.73 -20.49 0.51
N PRO A 209 8.90 -21.36 -0.50
CA PRO A 209 10.21 -21.71 -1.03
C PRO A 209 10.99 -20.49 -1.55
N SER A 210 12.26 -20.35 -1.19
CA SER A 210 13.10 -19.20 -1.59
C SER A 210 13.20 -19.00 -3.10
N ARG A 211 13.04 -20.06 -3.90
CA ARG A 211 13.02 -20.01 -5.38
C ARG A 211 11.87 -19.17 -5.97
N LEU A 212 10.82 -18.91 -5.20
CA LEU A 212 9.67 -18.11 -5.63
C LEU A 212 9.91 -16.60 -5.50
N PHE A 213 10.96 -16.19 -4.80
CA PHE A 213 11.27 -14.79 -4.52
C PHE A 213 12.29 -14.25 -5.52
N ASN A 214 12.07 -13.02 -5.99
CA ASN A 214 13.04 -12.34 -6.82
C ASN A 214 14.10 -11.63 -5.96
N MET A 215 15.26 -12.28 -5.80
CA MET A 215 16.39 -11.77 -4.99
C MET A 215 17.51 -11.15 -5.84
N ASP A 216 17.20 -10.70 -7.06
CA ASP A 216 18.19 -10.08 -7.95
C ASP A 216 18.71 -8.74 -7.41
N CYS A 217 20.02 -8.54 -7.40
CA CYS A 217 20.64 -7.32 -6.91
C CYS A 217 21.35 -6.59 -8.05
N PRO A 218 20.79 -5.51 -8.61
CA PRO A 218 21.48 -4.70 -9.60
C PRO A 218 22.65 -3.94 -8.94
N ASN A 219 23.62 -3.50 -9.73
CA ASN A 219 24.64 -2.56 -9.26
C ASN A 219 24.06 -1.14 -9.23
N HIS A 220 23.22 -0.86 -8.23
CA HIS A 220 22.45 0.37 -8.10
C HIS A 220 23.28 1.59 -7.65
N GLY A 221 24.53 1.40 -7.18
CA GLY A 221 25.45 2.50 -6.85
C GLY A 221 25.19 3.24 -5.52
N PHE A 222 24.04 3.06 -4.88
CA PHE A 222 23.78 3.58 -3.52
C PHE A 222 24.82 3.12 -2.49
N LYS A 223 25.19 4.03 -1.59
CA LYS A 223 26.10 3.80 -0.47
C LYS A 223 25.54 4.44 0.79
N VAL A 224 25.85 3.84 1.94
CA VAL A 224 25.52 4.41 3.25
C VAL A 224 26.08 5.83 3.36
N GLY A 225 25.28 6.75 3.88
CA GLY A 225 25.60 8.17 4.04
C GLY A 225 25.25 9.06 2.84
N MET A 226 24.89 8.49 1.69
CA MET A 226 24.42 9.28 0.54
C MET A 226 23.14 10.04 0.89
N LYS A 227 23.06 11.28 0.41
CA LYS A 227 21.91 12.18 0.57
C LYS A 227 20.98 12.07 -0.63
N LEU A 228 19.69 12.13 -0.38
CA LEU A 228 18.63 12.09 -1.38
C LEU A 228 17.37 12.79 -0.87
N GLU A 229 16.37 12.93 -1.73
CA GLU A 229 15.03 13.39 -1.38
C GLU A 229 14.10 12.17 -1.36
N ALA A 230 13.42 11.90 -0.24
CA ALA A 230 12.57 10.72 -0.09
C ALA A 230 11.14 11.13 0.27
N VAL A 231 10.17 10.42 -0.31
CA VAL A 231 8.76 10.52 0.10
C VAL A 231 8.62 9.92 1.50
N ASP A 232 7.89 10.58 2.39
CA ASP A 232 7.38 9.92 3.58
C ASP A 232 6.22 9.01 3.18
N LEU A 233 6.41 7.69 3.17
CA LEU A 233 5.38 6.75 2.74
C LEU A 233 4.19 6.64 3.71
N MET A 234 4.31 7.17 4.93
CA MET A 234 3.21 7.34 5.88
C MET A 234 2.42 8.63 5.62
N GLU A 235 3.06 9.67 5.07
CA GLU A 235 2.42 10.90 4.61
C GLU A 235 2.90 11.28 3.18
N PRO A 236 2.42 10.59 2.12
CA PRO A 236 3.03 10.64 0.77
C PRO A 236 2.98 11.99 0.04
N ARG A 237 2.37 13.00 0.66
CA ARG A 237 2.42 14.41 0.26
C ARG A 237 3.77 15.05 0.59
N LEU A 238 4.49 14.54 1.59
CA LEU A 238 5.77 15.07 2.02
C LEU A 238 6.91 14.42 1.24
N ILE A 239 7.83 15.24 0.76
CA ILE A 239 9.15 14.83 0.30
C ILE A 239 10.15 15.50 1.22
N CYS A 240 11.04 14.73 1.82
CA CYS A 240 11.91 15.14 2.90
C CYS A 240 13.37 14.96 2.52
N VAL A 241 14.25 15.76 3.14
CA VAL A 241 15.69 15.51 3.11
C VAL A 241 15.99 14.20 3.83
N ALA A 242 16.68 13.29 3.17
CA ALA A 242 16.92 11.95 3.69
C ALA A 242 18.34 11.43 3.40
N THR A 243 18.73 10.41 4.15
CA THR A 243 20.02 9.73 4.08
C THR A 243 19.83 8.24 3.92
N VAL A 244 20.63 7.60 3.05
CA VAL A 244 20.75 6.14 3.02
C VAL A 244 21.46 5.67 4.28
N LYS A 245 20.72 5.08 5.22
CA LYS A 245 21.24 4.61 6.51
C LYS A 245 21.84 3.21 6.40
N ARG A 246 21.17 2.31 5.68
CA ARG A 246 21.65 0.93 5.44
C ARG A 246 21.39 0.51 4.00
N VAL A 247 22.22 -0.38 3.49
CA VAL A 247 22.09 -1.04 2.20
C VAL A 247 22.19 -2.54 2.44
N VAL A 248 21.13 -3.28 2.10
CA VAL A 248 21.05 -4.74 2.24
C VAL A 248 20.63 -5.30 0.89
N HIS A 249 21.60 -5.77 0.11
CA HIS A 249 21.38 -6.06 -1.31
C HIS A 249 20.72 -4.84 -1.98
N ARG A 250 19.56 -5.03 -2.60
CA ARG A 250 18.75 -3.98 -3.22
C ARG A 250 17.88 -3.17 -2.25
N LEU A 251 17.75 -3.60 -1.00
CA LEU A 251 16.91 -2.95 0.00
C LEU A 251 17.67 -1.82 0.70
N LEU A 252 17.06 -0.65 0.80
CA LEU A 252 17.62 0.54 1.43
C LEU A 252 16.82 0.89 2.68
N SER A 253 17.51 1.15 3.79
CA SER A 253 16.91 1.84 4.94
C SER A 253 17.16 3.33 4.76
N ILE A 254 16.07 4.09 4.64
CA ILE A 254 16.09 5.54 4.45
C ILE A 254 15.78 6.21 5.77
N HIS A 255 16.68 7.08 6.20
CA HIS A 255 16.54 7.91 7.39
C HIS A 255 16.15 9.33 7.00
N PHE A 256 15.16 9.90 7.69
CA PHE A 256 14.77 11.29 7.50
C PHE A 256 15.58 12.19 8.42
N ASP A 257 16.37 13.09 7.84
CA ASP A 257 17.34 13.89 8.60
C ASP A 257 16.62 14.77 9.65
N GLY A 258 17.06 14.67 10.91
CA GLY A 258 16.48 15.41 12.04
C GLY A 258 15.32 14.72 12.75
N TRP A 259 14.88 13.55 12.28
CA TRP A 259 13.87 12.72 12.92
C TRP A 259 14.49 11.52 13.65
N ASP A 260 13.72 10.89 14.54
CA ASP A 260 14.15 9.68 15.23
C ASP A 260 14.22 8.48 14.29
N ASN A 261 15.06 7.50 14.63
CA ASN A 261 15.24 6.27 13.84
C ASN A 261 13.96 5.42 13.70
N GLU A 262 12.95 5.67 14.55
CA GLU A 262 11.65 5.00 14.51
C GLU A 262 10.85 5.34 13.23
N TYR A 263 11.21 6.45 12.56
CA TYR A 263 10.62 6.88 11.30
C TYR A 263 11.38 6.38 10.06
N ASP A 264 12.46 5.61 10.24
CA ASP A 264 13.22 5.08 9.11
C ASP A 264 12.34 4.12 8.29
N GLN A 265 12.45 4.17 6.96
CA GLN A 265 11.60 3.37 6.06
C GLN A 265 12.46 2.45 5.19
N TRP A 266 12.02 1.21 5.03
CA TRP A 266 12.60 0.26 4.07
C TRP A 266 12.00 0.46 2.69
N VAL A 267 12.86 0.69 1.70
CA VAL A 267 12.45 0.87 0.29
C VAL A 267 13.39 0.11 -0.64
N ASP A 268 12.87 -0.28 -1.80
CA ASP A 268 13.70 -0.84 -2.86
C ASP A 268 14.61 0.22 -3.49
N CYS A 269 15.80 -0.16 -3.95
CA CYS A 269 16.73 0.75 -4.64
C CYS A 269 16.20 1.29 -5.97
N GLU A 270 15.21 0.64 -6.59
CA GLU A 270 14.50 1.12 -7.79
C GLU A 270 13.13 1.72 -7.44
N SER A 271 12.89 2.02 -6.16
CA SER A 271 11.64 2.65 -5.70
C SER A 271 11.39 3.97 -6.45
N PRO A 272 10.17 4.21 -6.94
CA PRO A 272 9.80 5.47 -7.59
C PRO A 272 9.59 6.63 -6.59
N ASP A 273 9.78 6.37 -5.30
CA ASP A 273 9.53 7.29 -4.19
C ASP A 273 10.83 7.81 -3.53
N ILE A 274 11.99 7.54 -4.14
CA ILE A 274 13.27 8.19 -3.82
C ILE A 274 13.79 8.97 -5.03
N TYR A 275 14.35 10.15 -4.78
CA TYR A 275 14.74 11.10 -5.81
C TYR A 275 16.15 11.67 -5.57
N PRO A 276 16.88 12.05 -6.62
CA PRO A 276 18.16 12.72 -6.47
C PRO A 276 18.00 14.10 -5.81
N VAL A 277 19.05 14.58 -5.16
CA VAL A 277 19.11 15.95 -4.62
C VAL A 277 18.86 16.96 -5.74
N GLY A 278 17.95 17.92 -5.50
CA GLY A 278 17.52 18.93 -6.45
C GLY A 278 16.27 18.56 -7.25
N TRP A 279 15.67 17.39 -7.03
CA TRP A 279 14.46 16.97 -7.75
C TRP A 279 13.25 17.86 -7.42
N CYS A 280 13.05 18.21 -6.15
CA CYS A 280 11.98 19.11 -5.73
C CYS A 280 12.15 20.50 -6.36
N GLU A 281 13.37 21.03 -6.35
CA GLU A 281 13.70 22.31 -7.01
C GLU A 281 13.40 22.24 -8.52
N LEU A 282 13.83 21.17 -9.18
CA LEU A 282 13.65 20.96 -10.61
C LEU A 282 12.17 20.85 -11.03
N THR A 283 11.36 20.17 -10.22
CA THR A 283 9.95 19.88 -10.55
C THR A 283 8.96 20.89 -9.97
N GLY A 284 9.43 21.79 -9.11
CA GLY A 284 8.60 22.73 -8.37
C GLY A 284 7.82 22.10 -7.20
N TYR A 285 8.24 20.92 -6.74
CA TYR A 285 7.67 20.29 -5.55
C TYR A 285 8.27 20.88 -4.27
N GLN A 286 7.52 20.86 -3.17
CA GLN A 286 8.01 21.38 -1.89
C GLN A 286 8.84 20.33 -1.15
N LEU A 287 10.12 20.64 -0.92
CA LEU A 287 11.00 19.86 -0.07
C LEU A 287 10.84 20.25 1.41
N GLN A 288 10.69 19.27 2.29
CA GLN A 288 10.68 19.47 3.73
C GLN A 288 12.13 19.53 4.27
N PRO A 289 12.50 20.59 5.00
CA PRO A 289 13.82 20.71 5.59
C PRO A 289 13.98 19.74 6.78
N PRO A 290 15.23 19.40 7.16
CA PRO A 290 15.48 18.66 8.40
C PRO A 290 14.92 19.40 9.62
N VAL A 291 14.36 18.67 10.58
CA VAL A 291 13.92 19.27 11.84
C VAL A 291 15.17 19.69 12.62
N ALA A 292 15.19 20.95 13.06
CA ALA A 292 16.26 21.42 13.93
C ALA A 292 16.13 20.72 15.28
N THR A 293 17.15 19.93 15.65
CA THR A 293 17.26 19.45 17.03
C THR A 293 17.46 20.67 17.93
N GLU A 294 16.45 21.02 18.72
CA GLU A 294 16.60 22.00 19.81
C GLU A 294 17.85 21.64 20.62
N PRO A 295 18.83 22.57 20.79
CA PRO A 295 20.00 22.27 21.58
C PRO A 295 19.53 21.97 23.00
N THR A 296 19.71 20.72 23.42
CA THR A 296 19.53 20.30 24.81
C THR A 296 20.56 21.03 25.66
N THR A 297 20.23 22.25 26.07
CA THR A 297 20.93 22.91 27.18
C THR A 297 20.83 21.98 28.38
N PRO A 298 21.95 21.54 28.98
CA PRO A 298 21.89 20.76 30.20
C PRO A 298 21.24 21.64 31.27
N LEU A 299 20.05 21.24 31.73
CA LEU A 299 19.44 21.83 32.91
C LEU A 299 20.39 21.58 34.09
N LYS A 300 21.18 22.59 34.45
CA LYS A 300 21.91 22.61 35.71
C LYS A 300 20.90 22.44 36.83
N ALA A 301 21.01 21.34 37.56
CA ALA A 301 20.26 21.09 38.78
C ALA A 301 20.44 22.28 39.72
N LYS A 302 19.37 23.02 39.99
CA LYS A 302 19.32 23.98 41.10
C LYS A 302 18.77 23.23 42.31
N GLU A 303 19.67 23.00 43.27
CA GLU A 303 19.36 22.48 44.60
C GLU A 303 18.28 23.31 45.30
N ALA A 304 17.31 22.61 45.89
CA ALA A 304 16.24 23.19 46.68
C ALA A 304 16.71 23.46 48.13
N THR A 305 16.98 24.72 48.47
CA THR A 305 17.08 25.14 49.88
C THR A 305 15.70 25.47 50.47
N LYS A 306 15.22 24.61 51.38
CA LYS A 306 14.04 24.83 52.23
C LYS A 306 14.31 25.90 53.30
N LYS A 307 13.44 26.92 53.44
CA LYS A 307 13.17 27.61 54.72
C LYS A 307 11.68 27.93 54.91
N LYS A 308 11.29 28.08 56.18
CA LYS A 308 10.04 27.66 56.84
C LYS A 308 8.81 28.58 56.66
N LYS A 309 7.63 27.96 56.80
CA LYS A 309 6.28 28.55 56.94
C LYS A 309 6.10 29.35 58.25
N LYS A 310 5.27 30.41 58.23
CA LYS A 310 4.42 30.85 59.37
C LYS A 310 3.03 31.26 58.87
N GLN A 311 2.06 31.16 59.78
CA GLN A 311 0.62 30.97 59.58
C GLN A 311 -0.17 32.02 60.38
N PHE A 312 -1.26 32.57 59.83
CA PHE A 312 -2.43 33.19 60.51
C PHE A 312 -3.54 33.34 59.43
N GLY A 313 -4.85 33.13 59.60
CA GLY A 313 -5.69 32.84 60.75
C GLY A 313 -7.06 33.55 60.65
N LYS A 314 -8.02 32.99 59.88
CA LYS A 314 -9.51 33.06 59.96
C LYS A 314 -10.26 34.44 59.98
N LYS A 315 -11.26 34.62 59.09
CA LYS A 315 -12.73 34.42 59.34
C LYS A 315 -13.63 34.87 58.16
N ARG A 316 -14.74 34.12 57.99
CA ARG A 316 -15.84 34.27 57.01
C ARG A 316 -16.89 35.32 57.43
N LYS A 317 -17.67 35.83 56.45
CA LYS A 317 -19.16 36.00 56.41
C LYS A 317 -19.54 36.62 55.04
N ARG A 318 -20.32 36.03 54.12
CA ARG A 318 -21.73 35.55 54.03
C ARG A 318 -22.68 36.60 53.39
N ILE A 319 -23.00 36.33 52.11
CA ILE A 319 -24.14 36.64 51.19
C ILE A 319 -25.33 37.49 51.71
N PRO A 320 -26.09 38.18 50.83
CA PRO A 320 -27.34 37.57 50.36
C PRO A 320 -27.71 37.78 48.87
N LEU A 321 -28.66 36.94 48.46
CA LEU A 321 -29.24 36.73 47.13
C LEU A 321 -30.75 37.04 47.21
N THR A 322 -31.32 37.72 46.22
CA THR A 322 -32.79 37.83 46.00
C THR A 322 -33.03 37.93 44.48
N LYS A 323 -33.59 36.94 43.76
CA LYS A 323 -35.00 36.43 43.68
C LYS A 323 -35.97 37.54 43.20
N THR A 324 -36.95 37.40 42.28
CA THR A 324 -37.64 36.30 41.55
C THR A 324 -38.65 36.95 40.56
N ARG A 325 -38.84 36.48 39.29
CA ARG A 325 -40.03 35.74 38.70
C ARG A 325 -41.41 36.46 38.72
N PRO A 326 -42.47 36.14 37.90
CA PRO A 326 -42.76 34.87 37.17
C PRO A 326 -43.57 34.87 35.82
N LEU A 327 -43.49 33.71 35.13
CA LEU A 327 -44.52 32.86 34.45
C LEU A 327 -45.65 33.41 33.54
N ARG A 328 -45.82 32.77 32.37
CA ARG A 328 -47.04 32.00 32.05
C ARG A 328 -46.82 30.89 30.99
N GLN A 329 -47.24 29.67 31.36
CA GLN A 329 -47.47 28.51 30.49
C GLN A 329 -48.86 28.63 29.83
N VAL A 330 -49.04 28.00 28.67
CA VAL A 330 -50.29 27.28 28.36
C VAL A 330 -49.93 25.91 27.78
N SER A 331 -50.56 24.89 28.34
CA SER A 331 -50.50 23.48 27.99
C SER A 331 -51.88 23.03 27.50
N LYS A 332 -51.92 22.03 26.60
CA LYS A 332 -52.83 20.87 26.67
C LYS A 332 -52.52 19.83 25.56
N LYS A 333 -52.46 18.57 25.99
CA LYS A 333 -52.36 17.28 25.24
C LYS A 333 -53.79 16.79 24.82
N PRO A 334 -54.02 15.48 24.53
CA PRO A 334 -53.71 14.64 23.35
C PRO A 334 -54.99 13.92 22.81
N LEU A 335 -54.91 13.07 21.76
CA LEU A 335 -55.84 11.97 21.37
C LEU A 335 -55.11 11.14 20.25
N LEU A 336 -54.76 9.84 20.38
CA LEU A 336 -55.55 8.58 20.20
C LEU A 336 -56.34 8.58 18.87
N ASP A 337 -56.44 7.55 18.03
CA ASP A 337 -56.07 6.12 18.00
C ASP A 337 -56.31 5.66 16.53
N GLU A 338 -55.67 4.58 16.08
CA GLU A 338 -56.23 3.50 15.22
C GLU A 338 -55.17 2.79 14.36
N ALA A 339 -55.02 1.48 14.64
CA ALA A 339 -54.56 0.47 13.70
C ALA A 339 -55.72 0.05 12.77
N PRO A 340 -55.44 -0.72 11.69
CA PRO A 340 -55.79 -2.14 11.85
C PRO A 340 -54.84 -3.15 11.17
N LYS A 341 -54.67 -4.24 11.92
CA LYS A 341 -54.64 -5.68 11.63
C LYS A 341 -54.09 -6.26 10.31
N ALA A 342 -53.28 -7.29 10.57
CA ALA A 342 -52.77 -8.38 9.76
C ALA A 342 -53.75 -9.06 8.79
N ALA A 343 -53.18 -9.55 7.68
CA ALA A 343 -53.57 -10.78 7.02
C ALA A 343 -52.28 -11.60 6.72
N GLU A 344 -52.22 -12.81 7.29
CA GLU A 344 -51.29 -13.86 6.92
C GLU A 344 -51.66 -14.41 5.54
N ILE A 345 -50.71 -14.53 4.61
CA ILE A 345 -50.75 -15.55 3.55
C ILE A 345 -49.32 -16.07 3.32
N SER A 346 -49.21 -17.39 3.39
CA SER A 346 -48.00 -18.18 3.22
C SER A 346 -47.58 -18.35 1.75
N SER A 347 -46.27 -18.42 1.49
CA SER A 347 -45.56 -19.21 0.45
C SER A 347 -44.20 -18.54 0.24
N GLY A 348 -43.05 -19.14 0.56
CA GLY A 348 -42.51 -20.37 0.00
C GLY A 348 -41.79 -20.03 -1.32
N PRO A 349 -40.44 -20.04 -1.38
CA PRO A 349 -39.69 -19.56 -2.53
C PRO A 349 -39.76 -20.59 -3.68
N VAL A 350 -40.04 -20.11 -4.89
CA VAL A 350 -39.95 -20.88 -6.13
C VAL A 350 -38.68 -20.45 -6.86
N PRO A 351 -37.83 -21.38 -7.32
CA PRO A 351 -36.50 -21.11 -7.86
C PRO A 351 -36.54 -20.62 -9.31
N ASP A 352 -35.74 -19.59 -9.61
CA ASP A 352 -35.49 -19.19 -11.00
C ASP A 352 -34.60 -20.21 -11.71
N GLU A 353 -35.02 -20.51 -12.93
CA GLU A 353 -34.60 -21.59 -13.80
C GLU A 353 -33.14 -21.46 -14.27
N ILE A 354 -32.43 -22.59 -14.22
CA ILE A 354 -31.13 -22.81 -14.84
C ILE A 354 -31.35 -22.98 -16.35
N ILE A 355 -30.91 -22.01 -17.15
CA ILE A 355 -30.85 -22.17 -18.62
C ILE A 355 -29.58 -22.96 -18.96
N ALA A 356 -29.75 -24.25 -19.27
CA ALA A 356 -28.69 -25.11 -19.80
C ALA A 356 -28.45 -24.79 -21.29
N VAL A 357 -27.31 -24.18 -21.61
CA VAL A 357 -26.85 -24.04 -23.00
C VAL A 357 -26.11 -25.32 -23.40
N ARG A 358 -26.71 -26.12 -24.30
CA ARG A 358 -26.06 -27.24 -24.96
C ARG A 358 -25.10 -26.70 -26.03
N VAL A 359 -23.80 -26.86 -25.82
CA VAL A 359 -22.79 -26.69 -26.87
C VAL A 359 -22.72 -27.99 -27.67
N LYS A 360 -22.89 -27.89 -29.00
CA LYS A 360 -22.63 -29.01 -29.92
C LYS A 360 -21.13 -29.20 -30.02
N GLU A 361 -20.66 -30.39 -29.64
CA GLU A 361 -19.33 -30.86 -30.01
C GLU A 361 -19.34 -31.23 -31.50
N GLU A 362 -18.42 -30.65 -32.26
CA GLU A 362 -18.08 -31.11 -33.61
C GLU A 362 -16.73 -31.81 -33.50
N HIS A 363 -16.76 -33.13 -33.70
CA HIS A 363 -15.59 -33.99 -33.83
C HIS A 363 -14.98 -33.77 -35.23
N VAL A 364 -13.68 -33.49 -35.29
CA VAL A 364 -12.90 -33.65 -36.53
C VAL A 364 -11.67 -34.49 -36.19
N ASP A 365 -11.61 -35.65 -36.85
CA ASP A 365 -10.61 -36.70 -36.70
C ASP A 365 -9.19 -36.28 -37.06
N ALA A 366 -8.23 -36.89 -36.36
CA ALA A 366 -6.81 -36.82 -36.64
C ALA A 366 -6.42 -37.72 -37.84
N ALA A 367 -5.65 -37.16 -38.78
CA ALA A 367 -4.90 -37.91 -39.78
C ALA A 367 -3.45 -37.42 -39.86
N THR A 368 -2.56 -38.40 -40.03
CA THR A 368 -1.08 -38.44 -39.97
C THR A 368 -0.32 -37.48 -40.90
N PRO A 369 0.99 -37.24 -40.63
CA PRO A 369 1.76 -36.15 -41.21
C PRO A 369 2.41 -36.52 -42.54
N ASP A 370 2.32 -35.63 -43.52
CA ASP A 370 3.07 -35.71 -44.77
C ASP A 370 4.10 -34.58 -44.87
N LYS A 371 5.30 -34.96 -45.32
CA LYS A 371 6.53 -34.15 -45.47
C LYS A 371 6.39 -33.03 -46.50
N ALA A 372 6.81 -31.81 -46.18
CA ALA A 372 7.40 -30.83 -47.11
C ALA A 372 8.12 -29.68 -46.35
N PRO A 373 9.06 -28.95 -46.96
CA PRO A 373 10.37 -28.67 -46.37
C PRO A 373 10.54 -27.29 -45.72
N SER A 374 11.50 -27.23 -44.79
CA SER A 374 12.01 -26.03 -44.11
C SER A 374 12.73 -25.07 -45.07
N PRO A 375 12.68 -23.75 -44.86
CA PRO A 375 13.48 -22.81 -45.63
C PRO A 375 14.93 -22.79 -45.15
N GLU A 376 15.87 -22.97 -46.09
CA GLU A 376 17.31 -22.91 -45.87
C GLU A 376 17.77 -21.47 -45.56
N LEU A 377 18.56 -21.32 -44.48
CA LEU A 377 19.38 -20.13 -44.24
C LEU A 377 20.67 -20.26 -45.06
N PRO A 378 21.12 -19.21 -45.78
CA PRO A 378 22.36 -19.28 -46.51
C PRO A 378 23.54 -19.11 -45.56
N VAL A 379 24.49 -20.05 -45.64
CA VAL A 379 25.88 -20.05 -45.14
C VAL A 379 26.13 -20.77 -43.79
N SER A 380 26.95 -21.83 -43.85
CA SER A 380 27.44 -22.64 -42.75
C SER A 380 28.64 -22.02 -42.03
N LEU A 381 28.64 -22.06 -40.69
CA LEU A 381 29.70 -21.55 -39.79
C LEU A 381 30.91 -22.49 -39.65
N GLU A 382 31.48 -22.94 -40.76
CA GLU A 382 32.80 -23.56 -40.77
C GLU A 382 33.69 -22.75 -41.69
N ASN A 383 34.29 -21.68 -41.15
CA ASN A 383 35.52 -21.01 -41.61
C ASN A 383 35.63 -19.63 -40.94
N ILE A 384 36.00 -19.58 -39.66
CA ILE A 384 36.61 -18.37 -39.07
C ILE A 384 38.03 -18.74 -38.70
N LYS A 385 38.96 -18.20 -39.51
CA LYS A 385 40.41 -18.24 -39.27
C LYS A 385 40.74 -17.48 -38.00
N GLN A 386 41.71 -18.02 -37.26
CA GLN A 386 42.44 -17.33 -36.21
C GLN A 386 43.11 -16.08 -36.77
N GLU A 387 42.85 -14.91 -36.17
CA GLU A 387 43.76 -13.77 -36.25
C GLU A 387 44.79 -13.90 -35.13
N THR A 388 46.04 -13.74 -35.53
CA THR A 388 47.25 -13.72 -34.70
C THR A 388 47.60 -12.26 -34.43
N ASP A 389 48.15 -12.02 -33.24
CA ASP A 389 48.69 -10.74 -32.79
C ASP A 389 49.74 -10.17 -33.78
N ASP A 390 49.64 -8.86 -34.03
CA ASP A 390 50.78 -7.93 -34.17
C ASP A 390 50.31 -6.48 -33.93
#